data_AF-A0A227J3L9-F1
#
_entry.id   AF-A0A227J3L9-F1
#
_cell.length_a   1.000
_cell.length_b   1.000
_cell.length_c   1.000
_cell.angle_alpha   90.00
_cell.angle_beta   90.00
_cell.angle_gamma   90.00
#
_symmetry.space_group_name_H-M   'P 1'
#
loop_
_entity.id
_entity.type
_entity.pdbx_description
1 polymer ?
#
loop_
_entity_poly.entity_id
_entity_poly.type
_entity_poly.pdbx_seq_one_letter_code
_entity_poly.pdbx_strand_id
1 'polypeptide(L)'
;SGLFYIQEASSMMPVSALFMNDESYDAVLDTAAAPGSKTTQIAALMKNEGVLVANEYAASRVKVLHANIERCGVRNAALSNFDGRVFGGWLPEQFDAVLLDAPCSGEG
;
A
#
# COMPACT_ATOMS: atom_id res chain seq x y z
N SER A 1 -4.37 -20.17 1.70
CA SER A 1 -4.43 -19.60 3.06
C SER A 1 -3.26 -18.64 3.23
N GLY A 2 -3.39 -17.37 2.83
CA GLY A 2 -2.34 -16.34 2.98
C GLY A 2 -2.19 -15.83 4.40
N LEU A 3 -1.94 -16.75 5.34
CA LEU A 3 -1.93 -16.49 6.79
C LEU A 3 -0.77 -15.59 7.23
N PHE A 4 0.27 -15.43 6.40
CA PHE A 4 1.41 -14.56 6.65
C PHE A 4 2.05 -14.10 5.32
N TYR A 5 2.71 -12.94 5.37
CA TYR A 5 3.55 -12.43 4.30
C TYR A 5 5.01 -12.43 4.81
N ILE A 6 5.94 -12.97 4.01
CA ILE A 6 7.36 -12.92 4.35
C ILE A 6 7.86 -11.51 4.02
N GLN A 7 8.13 -10.71 5.04
CA GLN A 7 8.54 -9.31 4.94
C GLN A 7 9.73 -9.08 5.85
N GLU A 8 10.71 -8.31 5.36
CA GLU A 8 11.84 -7.88 6.18
C GLU A 8 11.40 -6.81 7.19
N ALA A 9 12.03 -6.79 8.36
CA ALA A 9 11.69 -5.84 9.44
C ALA A 9 11.78 -4.37 8.97
N SER A 10 12.75 -4.05 8.10
CA SER A 10 12.92 -2.72 7.49
C SER A 10 11.68 -2.27 6.71
N SER A 11 11.04 -3.20 6.00
CA SER A 11 9.83 -2.94 5.22
C SER A 11 8.58 -2.78 6.07
N MET A 12 8.59 -3.18 7.35
CA MET A 12 7.44 -3.03 8.25
C MET A 12 7.41 -1.65 8.92
N MET A 13 8.57 -1.04 9.15
CA MET A 13 8.68 0.22 9.90
C MET A 13 7.86 1.37 9.30
N PRO A 14 7.83 1.60 7.97
CA PRO A 14 7.07 2.72 7.39
C PRO A 14 5.57 2.64 7.70
N VAL A 15 5.01 1.43 7.63
CA VAL A 15 3.59 1.20 7.93
C VAL A 15 3.33 1.36 9.42
N SER A 16 4.19 0.81 10.28
CA SER A 16 4.05 1.00 11.73
C SER A 16 4.12 2.46 12.14
N ALA A 17 4.99 3.26 11.51
CA ALA A 17 5.08 4.70 11.75
C ALA A 17 3.82 5.44 11.30
N LEU A 18 3.23 5.04 10.17
CA LEU A 18 2.00 5.63 9.62
C LEU A 18 0.80 5.47 10.55
N PHE A 19 0.71 4.34 11.26
CA PHE A 19 -0.39 4.02 12.19
C PHE A 19 -0.03 4.26 13.67
N MET A 20 1.10 4.91 13.98
CA MET A 20 1.57 5.05 15.36
C MET A 20 0.67 5.96 16.21
N ASN A 21 0.05 6.97 15.60
CA ASN A 21 -0.75 7.99 16.29
C ASN A 21 -2.24 7.88 15.99
N ASP A 22 -2.62 7.15 14.96
CA ASP A 22 -4.01 6.97 14.51
C ASP A 22 -4.16 5.57 13.92
N GLU A 23 -5.17 4.84 14.40
CA GLU A 23 -5.49 3.48 13.95
C GLU A 23 -6.74 3.46 13.05
N SER A 24 -7.37 4.61 12.82
CA SER A 24 -8.65 4.74 12.11
C SER A 24 -8.54 5.66 10.90
N TYR A 25 -7.95 5.14 9.83
CA TYR A 25 -8.00 5.80 8.52
C TYR A 25 -9.14 5.23 7.67
N ASP A 26 -9.92 6.12 7.05
CA ASP A 26 -10.98 5.75 6.11
C ASP A 26 -10.43 5.66 4.68
N ALA A 27 -9.40 6.44 4.34
CA ALA A 27 -8.78 6.47 3.02
C ALA A 27 -7.24 6.53 3.09
N VAL A 28 -6.57 5.52 2.51
CA VAL A 28 -5.09 5.43 2.48
C VAL A 28 -4.60 5.22 1.05
N LEU A 29 -3.48 5.87 0.69
CA LEU A 29 -2.79 5.67 -0.59
C LEU A 29 -1.41 5.03 -0.38
N ASP A 30 -1.16 3.88 -0.99
CA ASP A 30 0.17 3.29 -1.19
C ASP A 30 0.63 3.58 -2.62
N THR A 31 1.57 4.51 -2.77
CA THR A 31 1.95 5.08 -4.08
C THR A 31 2.84 4.17 -4.93
N ALA A 32 3.53 3.21 -4.30
CA ALA A 32 4.51 2.32 -4.92
C ALA A 32 4.36 0.91 -4.34
N ALA A 33 3.19 0.34 -4.56
CA ALA A 33 2.66 -0.78 -3.80
C ALA A 33 3.32 -2.13 -4.10
N ALA A 34 3.85 -2.37 -5.30
CA ALA A 34 4.39 -3.70 -5.61
C ALA A 34 5.69 -3.98 -4.83
N PRO A 35 5.92 -5.24 -4.38
CA PRO A 35 5.13 -6.44 -4.67
C PRO A 35 3.89 -6.65 -3.79
N GLY A 36 3.57 -5.74 -2.86
CA GLY A 36 2.33 -5.76 -2.06
C GLY A 36 2.50 -5.95 -0.56
N SER A 37 3.74 -6.07 -0.05
CA SER A 37 4.00 -6.32 1.37
C SER A 37 3.39 -5.24 2.27
N LYS A 38 3.75 -3.97 2.01
CA LYS A 38 3.25 -2.82 2.78
C LYS A 38 1.75 -2.64 2.61
N THR A 39 1.24 -2.78 1.38
CA THR A 39 -0.19 -2.75 1.09
C THR A 39 -0.98 -3.76 1.91
N THR A 40 -0.50 -5.01 1.99
CA THR A 40 -1.18 -6.05 2.80
C THR A 40 -1.09 -5.77 4.30
N GLN A 41 0.00 -5.16 4.77
CA GLN A 41 0.15 -4.73 6.15
C GLN A 41 -0.81 -3.58 6.50
N ILE A 42 -0.94 -2.58 5.62
CA ILE A 42 -1.89 -1.47 5.75
C ILE A 42 -3.32 -2.02 5.81
N ALA A 43 -3.71 -2.88 4.87
CA ALA A 43 -5.04 -3.48 4.84
C ALA A 43 -5.37 -4.28 6.11
N ALA A 44 -4.38 -4.96 6.69
CA ALA A 44 -4.53 -5.67 7.94
C ALA A 44 -4.77 -4.73 9.13
N LEU A 45 -4.05 -3.61 9.21
CA LEU A 45 -4.23 -2.59 10.25
C LEU A 45 -5.58 -1.86 10.10
N MET A 46 -6.00 -1.59 8.87
CA MET A 46 -7.33 -1.08 8.53
C MET A 46 -8.45 -2.12 8.71
N LYS A 47 -8.13 -3.36 9.11
CA LYS A 47 -9.10 -4.47 9.31
C LYS A 47 -9.99 -4.74 8.08
N ASN A 48 -9.48 -4.50 6.86
CA ASN A 48 -10.25 -4.54 5.61
C ASN A 48 -11.45 -3.57 5.55
N GLU A 49 -11.42 -2.49 6.31
CA GLU A 49 -12.42 -1.41 6.25
C GLU A 49 -11.86 -0.18 5.52
N GLY A 50 -12.74 0.77 5.16
CA GLY A 50 -12.34 1.95 4.38
C GLY A 50 -11.89 1.64 2.95
N VAL A 51 -11.05 2.51 2.40
CA VAL A 51 -10.51 2.45 1.04
C VAL A 51 -8.98 2.52 1.08
N LEU A 52 -8.33 1.53 0.47
CA LEU A 52 -6.91 1.51 0.23
C LEU A 52 -6.64 1.60 -1.27
N VAL A 53 -5.97 2.65 -1.74
CA VAL A 53 -5.50 2.73 -3.13
C VAL A 53 -4.07 2.20 -3.18
N ALA A 54 -3.86 1.12 -3.94
CA ALA A 54 -2.56 0.53 -4.18
C ALA A 54 -2.13 0.84 -5.61
N ASN A 55 -1.24 1.83 -5.76
CA ASN A 55 -0.71 2.26 -7.04
C ASN A 55 0.64 1.59 -7.31
N GLU A 56 0.86 1.15 -8.54
CA GLU A 56 2.16 0.68 -9.00
C GLU A 56 2.43 1.24 -10.40
N TYR A 57 3.56 1.92 -10.58
CA TYR A 57 3.92 2.51 -11.87
C TYR A 57 4.29 1.45 -12.91
N ALA A 58 5.09 0.45 -12.56
CA ALA A 58 5.54 -0.56 -13.50
C ALA A 58 4.43 -1.59 -13.77
N ALA A 59 3.82 -1.53 -14.95
CA ALA A 59 2.73 -2.43 -15.35
C ALA A 59 3.10 -3.93 -15.21
N SER A 60 4.38 -4.27 -15.38
CA SER A 60 4.89 -5.64 -15.16
C SER A 60 4.74 -6.13 -13.72
N ARG A 61 4.75 -5.21 -12.74
CA ARG A 61 4.66 -5.50 -11.30
C ARG A 61 3.24 -5.46 -10.75
N VAL A 62 2.27 -4.89 -11.49
CA VAL A 62 0.85 -4.89 -11.10
C VAL A 62 0.30 -6.31 -10.93
N LYS A 63 0.72 -7.25 -11.79
CA LYS A 63 0.28 -8.66 -11.70
C LYS A 63 0.70 -9.33 -10.40
N VAL A 64 1.94 -9.12 -9.95
CA VAL A 64 2.43 -9.69 -8.68
C VAL A 64 1.78 -9.02 -7.48
N LEU A 65 1.54 -7.71 -7.56
CA LEU A 65 0.79 -6.97 -6.55
C LEU A 65 -0.63 -7.54 -6.39
N HIS A 66 -1.37 -7.69 -7.48
CA HIS A 66 -2.72 -8.29 -7.47
C HIS A 66 -2.72 -9.68 -6.85
N ALA A 67 -1.82 -10.56 -7.30
CA ALA A 67 -1.73 -11.92 -6.79
C ALA A 67 -1.46 -11.97 -5.28
N ASN A 68 -0.65 -11.06 -4.75
CA ASN A 68 -0.36 -11.00 -3.31
C ASN A 68 -1.54 -10.42 -2.50
N ILE A 69 -2.18 -9.36 -2.98
CA ILE A 69 -3.40 -8.79 -2.36
C ILE A 69 -4.48 -9.85 -2.26
N GLU A 70 -4.75 -10.56 -3.37
CA GLU A 70 -5.75 -11.63 -3.42
C GLU A 70 -5.37 -12.79 -2.49
N ARG A 71 -4.11 -13.23 -2.52
CA ARG A 71 -3.61 -14.31 -1.65
C ARG A 71 -3.77 -13.98 -0.16
N CYS A 72 -3.54 -12.73 0.22
CA CYS A 72 -3.66 -12.22 1.59
C CYS A 72 -5.11 -11.87 1.98
N GLY A 73 -6.08 -12.02 1.08
CA GLY A 73 -7.49 -11.78 1.37
C GLY A 73 -7.82 -10.31 1.63
N VAL A 74 -7.06 -9.39 1.02
CA VAL A 74 -7.32 -7.95 1.09
C VAL A 74 -8.56 -7.63 0.25
N ARG A 75 -9.52 -6.91 0.83
CA ARG A 75 -10.84 -6.64 0.25
C ARG A 75 -11.16 -5.16 0.07
N ASN A 76 -10.46 -4.28 0.77
CA ASN A 76 -10.62 -2.84 0.70
C ASN A 76 -9.64 -2.15 -0.26
N ALA A 77 -8.84 -2.92 -1.02
CA ALA A 77 -7.83 -2.36 -1.92
C ALA A 77 -8.33 -2.19 -3.36
N ALA A 78 -8.15 -0.99 -3.91
CA ALA A 78 -8.29 -0.67 -5.32
C ALA A 78 -6.90 -0.57 -5.98
N LEU A 79 -6.71 -1.29 -7.08
CA LEU A 79 -5.46 -1.24 -7.85
C LEU A 79 -5.47 -0.10 -8.86
N SER A 80 -4.33 0.57 -8.99
CA SER A 80 -4.12 1.58 -10.03
C SER A 80 -2.71 1.49 -10.63
N ASN A 81 -2.56 1.98 -11.86
CA ASN A 81 -1.29 1.99 -12.59
C ASN A 81 -1.06 3.38 -13.18
N PHE A 82 -0.59 4.30 -12.34
CA PHE A 82 -0.29 5.67 -12.73
C PHE A 82 1.05 6.12 -12.19
N ASP A 83 1.54 7.22 -12.76
CA ASP A 83 2.56 8.02 -12.11
C ASP A 83 1.99 8.61 -10.82
N GLY A 84 2.63 8.36 -9.67
CA GLY A 84 2.13 8.79 -8.36
C GLY A 84 1.88 10.30 -8.24
N ARG A 85 2.50 11.11 -9.12
CA ARG A 85 2.31 12.58 -9.15
C ARG A 85 0.90 13.00 -9.53
N VAL A 86 0.10 12.14 -10.17
CA VAL A 86 -1.27 12.51 -10.60
C VAL A 86 -2.24 12.68 -9.43
N PHE A 87 -2.02 11.96 -8.33
CA PHE A 87 -2.98 11.88 -7.23
C PHE A 87 -3.18 13.22 -6.52
N GLY A 88 -2.14 14.05 -6.41
CA GLY A 88 -2.28 15.38 -5.79
C GLY A 88 -3.20 16.33 -6.55
N GLY A 89 -3.33 16.16 -7.87
CA GLY A 89 -4.25 16.96 -8.70
C GLY A 89 -5.63 16.33 -8.86
N TRP A 90 -5.70 15.00 -8.97
CA TRP A 90 -6.96 14.29 -9.19
C TRP A 90 -7.77 14.08 -7.91
N LEU A 91 -7.09 13.87 -6.79
CA LEU A 91 -7.68 13.54 -5.49
C LEU A 91 -7.08 14.43 -4.38
N PRO A 92 -7.27 15.76 -4.45
CA PRO A 92 -6.79 16.66 -3.42
C PRO A 92 -7.47 16.38 -2.08
N GLU A 93 -6.68 16.27 -1.02
CA GLU A 93 -7.15 16.10 0.37
C GLU A 93 -8.12 14.91 0.56
N GLN A 94 -8.01 13.86 -0.26
CA GLN A 94 -8.89 12.68 -0.20
C GLN A 94 -8.33 11.52 0.64
N PHE A 95 -7.06 11.58 1.05
CA PHE A 95 -6.40 10.51 1.80
C PHE A 95 -6.01 11.03 3.17
N ASP A 96 -6.41 10.30 4.21
CA ASP A 96 -6.01 10.56 5.59
C ASP A 96 -4.51 10.28 5.79
N ALA A 97 -4.01 9.30 5.02
CA ALA A 97 -2.63 8.87 5.06
C ALA A 97 -2.11 8.48 3.67
N VAL A 98 -0.85 8.82 3.40
CA VAL A 98 -0.15 8.44 2.17
C VAL A 98 1.17 7.79 2.52
N LEU A 99 1.37 6.57 2.03
CA LEU A 99 2.65 5.88 2.06
C LEU A 99 3.38 6.12 0.73
N LEU A 100 4.53 6.80 0.82
CA LEU A 100 5.46 6.99 -0.28
C LEU A 100 6.77 6.23 -0.02
N ASP A 101 6.83 5.00 -0.53
CA ASP A 101 8.05 4.21 -0.58
C ASP A 101 8.74 4.44 -1.93
N ALA A 102 9.44 5.55 -2.05
CA ALA A 102 10.08 5.94 -3.32
C ALA A 102 11.19 4.95 -3.69
N PRO A 103 11.36 4.61 -4.99
CA PRO A 103 12.48 3.78 -5.45
C PRO A 103 13.80 4.47 -5.08
N CYS A 104 14.55 3.87 -4.17
CA CYS A 104 15.87 4.34 -3.76
C CYS A 104 16.96 3.66 -4.60
N SER A 105 18.20 4.16 -4.51
CA SER A 105 19.38 3.62 -5.20
C SER A 105 19.69 2.15 -4.86
N GLY A 106 19.01 1.56 -3.88
CA GLY A 106 19.17 0.15 -3.49
C GLY A 106 20.48 -0.14 -2.75
N GLU A 107 21.08 0.88 -2.13
CA GLU A 107 22.35 0.75 -1.38
C GLU A 107 22.17 0.28 0.08
N GLY A 108 20.99 -0.27 0.40
CA GLY A 108 20.60 -0.73 1.75
C GLY A 108 20.88 -2.21 2.00
#